data_AF-A0A8S1X276-F1
#
_entry.id   AF-A0A8S1X276-F1
#
_cell.length_a   1.000
_cell.length_b   1.000
_cell.length_c   1.000
_cell.angle_alpha   90.00
_cell.angle_beta   90.00
_cell.angle_gamma   90.00
#
_symmetry.space_group_name_H-M   'P 1'
#
loop_
_entity.id
_entity.type
_entity.pdbx_description
1 polymer ?
#
loop_
_entity_poly.entity_id
_entity_poly.type
_entity_poly.pdbx_seq_one_letter_code
_entity_poly.pdbx_strand_id
1 'polypeptide(L)'
;MTFQYELMYKTMYVGVGLAFIVFFPLPRIIRKPLVRGLEKIFSNQIISNVLYLLISWSLFLFVSAVSENHDLGKELIGQKAQRDSYASGTSQYEMEKTVNQTRMKMFYSQRNIYLTLFNLIIFGAIFTYLKSLVKYDEQLDKEEKLKKQINVPKGAVGNVKQ
;
A
#
# COMPACT_ATOMS: atom_id res chain seq x y z
N MET A 1 -4.92 -19.93 -4.16
CA MET A 1 -3.68 -19.14 -4.18
C MET A 1 -3.50 -18.34 -5.48
N THR A 2 -3.46 -18.94 -6.68
CA THR A 2 -3.10 -18.21 -7.92
C THR A 2 -3.97 -16.98 -8.21
N PHE A 3 -5.30 -17.12 -8.16
CA PHE A 3 -6.22 -15.99 -8.41
C PHE A 3 -6.09 -14.87 -7.37
N GLN A 4 -5.87 -15.20 -6.09
CA GLN A 4 -5.76 -14.23 -5.00
C GLN A 4 -4.53 -13.33 -5.18
N TYR A 5 -3.39 -13.92 -5.52
CA TYR A 5 -2.16 -13.16 -5.75
C TYR A 5 -2.18 -12.43 -7.10
N GLU A 6 -2.85 -12.96 -8.12
CA GLU A 6 -3.09 -12.23 -9.37
C GLU A 6 -3.93 -10.96 -9.14
N LEU A 7 -5.00 -11.07 -8.35
CA LEU A 7 -5.80 -9.91 -7.97
C LEU A 7 -4.97 -8.93 -7.14
N MET A 8 -4.06 -9.41 -6.27
CA MET A 8 -3.16 -8.55 -5.51
C MET A 8 -2.13 -7.82 -6.37
N TYR A 9 -1.68 -8.41 -7.48
CA TYR A 9 -0.88 -7.71 -8.50
C TYR A 9 -1.69 -6.61 -9.20
N LYS A 10 -2.95 -6.87 -9.55
CA LYS A 10 -3.82 -5.84 -10.16
C LYS A 10 -4.06 -4.68 -9.21
N THR A 11 -4.35 -4.98 -7.95
CA THR A 11 -4.50 -3.99 -6.88
C THR A 11 -3.22 -3.18 -6.67
N MET A 12 -2.06 -3.82 -6.78
CA MET A 12 -0.76 -3.12 -6.72
C MET A 12 -0.61 -2.08 -7.82
N TYR A 13 -0.92 -2.41 -9.08
CA TYR A 13 -0.83 -1.44 -10.18
C TYR A 13 -1.72 -0.22 -9.96
N VAL A 14 -2.93 -0.44 -9.45
CA VAL A 14 -3.85 0.64 -9.07
C VAL A 14 -3.26 1.47 -7.92
N GLY A 15 -2.72 0.80 -6.89
CA GLY A 15 -2.08 1.45 -5.76
C GLY A 15 -0.88 2.32 -6.18
N VAL A 16 -0.01 1.82 -7.06
CA VAL A 16 1.13 2.58 -7.60
C VAL A 16 0.66 3.78 -8.43
N GLY A 17 -0.38 3.62 -9.25
CA GLY A 17 -0.97 4.74 -10.00
C GLY A 17 -1.52 5.84 -9.08
N LEU A 18 -2.25 5.45 -8.03
CA LEU A 18 -2.75 6.40 -7.02
C LEU A 18 -1.62 7.05 -6.23
N ALA A 19 -0.59 6.29 -5.85
CA ALA A 19 0.60 6.78 -5.19
C ALA A 19 1.31 7.84 -6.04
N PHE A 20 1.39 7.64 -7.37
CA PHE A 20 1.97 8.64 -8.26
C PHE A 20 1.17 9.95 -8.23
N ILE A 21 -0.17 9.89 -8.29
CA ILE A 21 -1.00 11.10 -8.24
C ILE A 21 -0.84 11.84 -6.90
N VAL A 22 -0.73 11.09 -5.81
CA VAL A 22 -0.74 11.63 -4.44
C VAL A 22 0.64 12.13 -4.02
N PHE A 23 1.72 11.38 -4.29
CA PHE A 23 3.07 11.73 -3.86
C PHE A 23 3.82 12.63 -4.84
N PHE A 24 3.38 12.73 -6.10
CA PHE A 24 4.07 13.58 -7.06
C PHE A 24 3.92 15.06 -6.66
N PRO A 25 5.02 15.84 -6.61
CA PRO A 25 4.99 17.24 -6.23
C PRO A 25 4.35 18.08 -7.34
N LEU A 26 3.02 18.08 -7.40
CA LEU A 26 2.24 18.84 -8.36
C LEU A 26 2.11 20.31 -7.91
N PRO A 27 2.09 21.28 -8.86
CA PRO A 27 1.73 22.66 -8.57
C PRO A 27 0.37 22.74 -7.87
N ARG A 28 0.27 23.57 -6.82
CA ARG A 28 -0.91 23.65 -5.94
C ARG A 28 -2.23 23.88 -6.70
N ILE A 29 -2.20 24.62 -7.80
CA ILE A 29 -3.37 24.91 -8.66
C ILE A 29 -4.02 23.62 -9.16
N ILE A 30 -3.21 22.62 -9.51
CA ILE A 30 -3.65 21.33 -10.05
C ILE A 30 -3.82 20.31 -8.91
N ARG A 31 -2.90 20.32 -7.94
CA ARG A 31 -2.90 19.39 -6.82
C ARG A 31 -4.15 19.51 -5.96
N LYS A 32 -4.55 20.73 -5.61
CA LYS A 32 -5.66 20.99 -4.69
C LYS A 32 -7.00 20.40 -5.16
N PRO A 33 -7.48 20.63 -6.40
CA PRO A 33 -8.71 20.01 -6.88
C PRO A 33 -8.61 18.48 -7.01
N LEU A 34 -7.44 17.95 -7.40
CA LEU A 34 -7.21 16.50 -7.47
C LEU A 34 -7.27 15.85 -6.09
N VAL A 35 -6.55 16.39 -5.11
CA VAL A 35 -6.50 15.88 -3.73
C VAL A 35 -7.87 15.96 -3.06
N ARG A 36 -8.60 17.08 -3.20
CA ARG A 36 -9.97 17.19 -2.67
C ARG A 36 -10.96 16.26 -3.40
N GLY A 37 -10.78 16.06 -4.70
CA GLY A 37 -11.57 15.09 -5.47
C GLY A 37 -11.35 13.67 -4.96
N LEU A 38 -10.09 13.28 -4.79
CA LEU A 38 -9.72 11.98 -4.21
C LEU A 38 -10.25 11.85 -2.78
N GLU A 39 -10.05 12.85 -1.93
CA GLU A 39 -10.57 12.85 -0.56
C GLU A 39 -12.09 12.61 -0.54
N LYS A 40 -12.86 13.29 -1.39
CA LYS A 40 -14.31 13.10 -1.48
C LYS A 40 -14.68 11.67 -1.88
N ILE A 41 -13.91 11.06 -2.80
CA ILE A 41 -14.08 9.67 -3.21
C ILE A 41 -13.74 8.73 -2.03
N PHE A 42 -12.61 8.94 -1.35
CA PHE A 42 -12.17 8.12 -0.22
C PHE A 42 -13.03 8.32 1.05
N SER A 43 -13.68 9.48 1.19
CA SER A 43 -14.63 9.77 2.27
C SER A 43 -16.00 9.14 2.04
N ASN A 44 -16.28 8.61 0.84
CA ASN A 44 -17.48 7.83 0.60
C ASN A 44 -17.42 6.55 1.43
N GLN A 45 -18.44 6.30 2.25
CA GLN A 45 -18.52 5.15 3.13
C GLN A 45 -18.30 3.82 2.40
N ILE A 46 -18.87 3.68 1.19
CA ILE A 46 -18.76 2.46 0.40
C ILE A 46 -17.30 2.22 -0.01
N ILE A 47 -16.63 3.25 -0.51
CA ILE A 47 -15.26 3.16 -1.00
C ILE A 47 -14.28 2.96 0.15
N SER A 48 -14.49 3.67 1.25
CA SER A 48 -13.75 3.50 2.50
C SER A 48 -13.85 2.07 3.02
N ASN A 49 -15.06 1.50 3.07
CA ASN A 49 -15.28 0.11 3.47
C ASN A 49 -14.57 -0.88 2.53
N VAL A 50 -14.65 -0.68 1.21
CA VAL A 50 -13.95 -1.52 0.22
C VAL A 50 -12.44 -1.49 0.44
N LEU A 51 -11.88 -0.32 0.77
CA LEU A 51 -10.45 -0.19 1.02
C LEU A 51 -10.01 -0.83 2.33
N TYR A 52 -10.79 -0.69 3.40
CA TYR A 52 -10.55 -1.44 4.64
C TYR A 52 -10.60 -2.95 4.41
N LEU A 53 -11.54 -3.42 3.58
CA LEU A 53 -11.61 -4.82 3.15
C LEU A 53 -10.36 -5.23 2.36
N LEU A 54 -9.90 -4.42 1.41
CA LEU A 54 -8.68 -4.70 0.64
C LEU A 54 -7.42 -4.75 1.54
N ILE A 55 -7.30 -3.83 2.49
CA ILE A 55 -6.17 -3.81 3.45
C ILE A 55 -6.23 -5.03 4.37
N SER A 56 -7.40 -5.32 4.95
CA SER A 56 -7.60 -6.48 5.83
C SER A 56 -7.33 -7.79 5.08
N TRP A 57 -7.81 -7.89 3.84
CA TRP A 57 -7.55 -9.04 2.98
C TRP A 57 -6.06 -9.17 2.60
N SER A 58 -5.39 -8.06 2.30
CA SER A 58 -3.94 -8.04 2.05
C SER A 58 -3.15 -8.49 3.28
N LEU A 59 -3.57 -8.09 4.48
CA LEU A 59 -2.96 -8.51 5.74
C LEU A 59 -3.16 -10.01 5.98
N PHE A 60 -4.37 -10.52 5.73
CA PHE A 60 -4.64 -11.94 5.82
C PHE A 60 -3.74 -12.76 4.87
N LEU A 61 -3.62 -12.33 3.60
CA LEU A 61 -2.74 -12.98 2.65
C LEU A 61 -1.26 -12.86 3.03
N PHE A 62 -0.84 -11.73 3.60
CA PHE A 62 0.52 -11.56 4.12
C PHE A 62 0.83 -12.58 5.21
N VAL A 63 -0.03 -12.71 6.22
CA VAL A 63 0.15 -13.70 7.31
C VAL A 63 0.15 -15.12 6.74
N SER A 64 -0.76 -15.43 5.81
CA SER A 64 -0.79 -16.73 5.15
C SER A 64 0.50 -17.04 4.39
N ALA A 65 1.06 -16.08 3.65
CA ALA A 65 2.29 -16.26 2.90
C ALA A 65 3.51 -16.43 3.84
N VAL A 66 3.56 -15.66 4.93
CA VAL A 66 4.61 -15.79 5.95
C VAL A 66 4.56 -17.17 6.60
N SER A 67 3.37 -17.66 6.96
CA SER A 67 3.19 -19.00 7.52
C SER A 67 3.65 -20.08 6.54
N GLU A 68 3.21 -20.01 5.28
CA GLU A 68 3.62 -20.95 4.23
C GLU A 68 5.14 -20.95 4.02
N ASN A 69 5.77 -19.78 3.98
CA ASN A 69 7.22 -19.68 3.82
C ASN A 69 7.98 -20.28 5.01
N HIS A 70 7.47 -20.11 6.23
CA HIS A 70 8.06 -20.69 7.42
C HIS A 70 7.94 -22.22 7.44
N ASP A 71 6.79 -22.76 7.03
CA ASP A 71 6.57 -24.21 6.95
C ASP A 71 7.44 -24.85 5.86
N LEU A 72 7.56 -24.20 4.70
CA LEU A 72 8.49 -24.61 3.64
C LEU A 72 9.96 -24.56 4.10
N GLY A 73 10.31 -23.62 4.96
CA GLY A 73 11.65 -23.55 5.58
C GLY A 73 11.94 -24.74 6.47
N LYS A 74 10.97 -25.14 7.30
CA LYS A 74 11.07 -26.37 8.12
C LYS A 74 11.17 -27.62 7.26
N GLU A 75 10.36 -27.71 6.20
CA GLU A 75 10.40 -28.81 5.23
C GLU A 75 11.80 -28.94 4.60
N LEU A 76 12.39 -27.83 4.17
CA LEU A 76 13.72 -27.81 3.56
C LEU A 76 14.82 -28.28 4.53
N ILE A 77 14.75 -27.88 5.80
CA ILE A 77 15.68 -28.32 6.85
C ILE A 77 15.51 -29.83 7.11
N GLY A 78 14.26 -30.30 7.18
CA GLY A 78 13.96 -31.72 7.35
C GLY A 78 14.46 -32.58 6.19
N GLN A 79 14.28 -32.12 4.95
CA GLN A 79 14.79 -32.79 3.74
C GLN A 79 16.33 -32.82 3.73
N LYS A 80 16.99 -31.77 4.21
CA LYS A 80 18.46 -31.74 4.34
C LYS A 80 18.94 -32.75 5.39
N ALA A 81 18.29 -32.81 6.55
CA ALA A 81 18.62 -33.78 7.59
C ALA A 81 18.40 -35.24 7.13
N GLN A 82 17.33 -35.48 6.35
CA GLN A 82 17.11 -36.77 5.69
C GLN A 82 18.22 -37.10 4.68
N ARG A 83 18.62 -36.14 3.83
CA ARG A 83 19.75 -36.32 2.90
C ARG A 83 21.03 -36.75 3.61
N ASP A 84 21.32 -36.16 4.75
CA ASP A 84 22.53 -36.45 5.53
C ASP A 84 22.43 -37.82 6.25
N SER A 85 21.21 -38.36 6.41
CA SER A 85 20.95 -39.64 7.11
C SER A 85 20.83 -40.86 6.17
N TYR A 86 20.53 -40.67 4.88
CA TYR A 86 20.39 -41.78 3.92
C TYR A 86 21.73 -42.12 3.25
N ALA A 87 22.40 -43.14 3.79
CA ALA A 87 23.57 -43.78 3.16
C ALA A 87 23.22 -44.88 2.15
N SER A 88 21.95 -45.30 2.01
CA SER A 88 21.58 -46.36 1.05
C SER A 88 20.09 -46.38 0.70
N GLY A 89 19.73 -46.21 -0.57
CA GLY A 89 18.49 -46.77 -1.11
C GLY A 89 17.59 -45.85 -1.95
N THR A 90 17.53 -44.55 -1.70
CA THR A 90 16.73 -43.60 -2.50
C THR A 90 17.61 -42.94 -3.56
N SER A 91 17.13 -42.81 -4.81
CA SER A 91 17.92 -42.15 -5.85
C SER A 91 18.23 -40.71 -5.44
N GLN A 92 19.51 -40.32 -5.41
CA GLN A 92 19.91 -38.94 -5.09
C GLN A 92 19.18 -37.92 -5.98
N TYR A 93 18.85 -38.32 -7.21
CA TYR A 93 18.09 -37.54 -8.18
C TYR A 93 16.66 -37.19 -7.72
N GLU A 94 15.89 -38.14 -7.16
CA GLU A 94 14.53 -37.86 -6.69
C GLU A 94 14.52 -36.95 -5.46
N MET A 95 15.51 -37.10 -4.59
CA MET A 95 15.69 -36.24 -3.43
C MET A 95 16.07 -34.81 -3.85
N GLU A 96 16.98 -34.66 -4.81
CA GLU A 96 17.38 -33.36 -5.37
C GLU A 96 16.21 -32.67 -6.10
N LYS A 97 15.40 -33.43 -6.85
CA LYS A 97 14.18 -32.92 -7.48
C LYS A 97 13.20 -32.38 -6.46
N THR A 98 12.98 -33.09 -5.36
CA THR A 98 12.06 -32.69 -4.29
C THR A 98 12.56 -31.42 -3.58
N VAL A 99 13.85 -31.37 -3.25
CA VAL A 99 14.48 -30.16 -2.66
C VAL A 99 14.34 -28.96 -3.59
N ASN A 100 14.59 -29.14 -4.88
CA ASN A 100 14.45 -28.06 -5.87
C ASN A 100 12.99 -27.58 -6.00
N GLN A 101 12.01 -28.49 -5.94
CA GLN A 101 10.60 -28.13 -5.92
C GLN A 101 10.23 -27.34 -4.66
N THR A 102 10.68 -27.75 -3.48
CA THR A 102 10.45 -27.03 -2.22
C THR A 102 11.10 -25.63 -2.25
N ARG A 103 12.31 -25.51 -2.82
CA ARG A 103 12.95 -24.20 -3.06
C ARG A 103 12.13 -23.31 -3.99
N MET A 104 11.62 -23.84 -5.11
CA MET A 104 10.76 -23.08 -6.00
C MET A 104 9.51 -22.57 -5.29
N LYS A 105 8.83 -23.42 -4.51
CA LYS A 105 7.68 -23.00 -3.69
C LYS A 105 8.04 -21.89 -2.71
N MET A 106 9.21 -21.99 -2.08
CA MET A 106 9.72 -20.96 -1.16
C MET A 106 9.91 -19.61 -1.88
N PHE A 107 10.51 -19.59 -3.07
CA PHE A 107 10.64 -18.36 -3.86
C PHE A 107 9.28 -17.74 -4.20
N TYR A 108 8.29 -18.56 -4.58
CA TYR A 108 6.94 -18.06 -4.83
C TYR A 108 6.28 -17.48 -3.57
N SER A 109 6.47 -18.14 -2.42
CA SER A 109 5.95 -17.66 -1.15
C SER A 109 6.60 -16.33 -0.74
N GLN A 110 7.93 -16.21 -0.84
CA GLN A 110 8.65 -14.95 -0.60
C GLN A 110 8.15 -13.80 -1.50
N ARG A 111 7.98 -14.06 -2.80
CA ARG A 111 7.41 -13.07 -3.74
C ARG A 111 6.03 -12.61 -3.28
N ASN A 112 5.20 -13.53 -2.81
CA ASN A 112 3.85 -13.23 -2.33
C ASN A 112 3.88 -12.42 -1.01
N ILE A 113 4.82 -12.68 -0.12
CA ILE A 113 5.09 -11.85 1.08
C ILE A 113 5.43 -10.42 0.66
N TYR A 114 6.38 -10.24 -0.27
CA TYR A 114 6.77 -8.90 -0.72
C TYR A 114 5.61 -8.17 -1.39
N LEU A 115 4.83 -8.85 -2.23
CA LEU A 115 3.68 -8.26 -2.91
C LEU A 115 2.62 -7.77 -1.91
N THR A 116 2.28 -8.60 -0.93
CA THR A 116 1.27 -8.26 0.08
C THR A 116 1.75 -7.17 1.03
N LEU A 117 3.01 -7.23 1.47
CA LEU A 117 3.64 -6.18 2.27
C LEU A 117 3.69 -4.84 1.53
N PHE A 118 4.07 -4.85 0.26
CA PHE A 118 4.15 -3.64 -0.55
C PHE A 118 2.77 -2.99 -0.73
N ASN A 119 1.72 -3.79 -0.98
CA ASN A 119 0.35 -3.29 -1.03
C ASN A 119 -0.07 -2.64 0.30
N LEU A 120 0.17 -3.31 1.43
CA LEU A 120 -0.14 -2.74 2.76
C LEU A 120 0.52 -1.38 2.97
N ILE A 121 1.81 -1.28 2.63
CA ILE A 121 2.57 -0.02 2.77
C ILE A 121 2.01 1.05 1.83
N ILE A 122 1.80 0.74 0.55
CA ILE A 122 1.30 1.72 -0.43
C ILE A 122 -0.05 2.28 -0.02
N PHE A 123 -1.02 1.42 0.29
CA PHE A 123 -2.36 1.89 0.64
C PHE A 123 -2.33 2.65 1.96
N GLY A 124 -1.60 2.16 2.97
CA GLY A 124 -1.44 2.87 4.25
C GLY A 124 -0.78 4.25 4.09
N ALA A 125 0.26 4.34 3.26
CA ALA A 125 0.97 5.58 2.99
C ALA A 125 0.09 6.58 2.22
N ILE A 126 -0.63 6.14 1.19
CA ILE A 126 -1.59 6.97 0.43
C ILE A 126 -2.61 7.59 1.38
N PHE A 127 -3.23 6.79 2.24
CA PHE A 127 -4.25 7.28 3.18
C PHE A 127 -3.69 8.32 4.16
N THR A 128 -2.54 8.01 4.75
CA THR A 128 -1.91 8.89 5.73
C THR A 128 -1.50 10.21 5.09
N TYR A 129 -0.89 10.14 3.91
CA TYR A 129 -0.40 11.31 3.20
C TYR A 129 -1.53 12.15 2.61
N LEU A 130 -2.57 11.53 2.06
CA LEU A 130 -3.75 12.24 1.55
C LEU A 130 -4.42 13.07 2.66
N LYS A 131 -4.63 12.49 3.84
CA LYS A 131 -5.18 13.23 5.00
C LYS A 131 -4.27 14.38 5.43
N SER A 132 -2.95 14.16 5.43
CA SER A 132 -1.97 15.21 5.74
C SER A 132 -2.01 16.36 4.74
N LEU A 133 -2.07 16.06 3.44
CA LEU A 133 -2.18 17.06 2.37
C LEU A 133 -3.45 17.90 2.47
N VAL A 134 -4.60 17.27 2.73
CA VAL A 134 -5.87 17.99 2.91
C VAL A 134 -5.76 18.97 4.07
N LYS A 135 -5.27 18.51 5.22
CA LYS A 135 -5.08 19.35 6.42
C LYS A 135 -4.11 20.51 6.15
N TYR A 136 -3.04 20.26 5.41
CA TYR A 136 -2.07 21.28 5.02
C TYR A 136 -2.70 22.34 4.09
N ASP A 137 -3.46 21.90 3.07
CA ASP A 137 -4.16 22.81 2.17
C ASP A 137 -5.23 23.65 2.91
N GLU A 138 -5.90 23.09 3.92
CA GLU A 138 -6.82 23.84 4.80
C GLU A 138 -6.13 24.90 5.66
N GLN A 139 -4.95 24.60 6.20
CA GLN A 139 -4.16 25.54 7.00
C GLN A 139 -3.71 26.73 6.13
N LEU A 140 -3.19 26.46 4.93
CA LEU A 140 -2.81 27.52 3.99
C LEU A 140 -3.99 28.39 3.57
N ASP A 141 -5.17 27.80 3.33
CA ASP A 141 -6.38 28.55 3.00
C ASP A 141 -6.82 29.48 4.17
N LYS A 142 -6.60 29.08 5.42
CA LYS A 142 -6.87 29.92 6.60
C LYS A 142 -5.87 31.08 6.70
N GLU A 143 -4.58 30.82 6.48
CA GLU A 143 -3.55 31.86 6.47
C GLU A 143 -3.75 32.89 5.37
N GLU A 144 -4.12 32.47 4.15
CA GLU A 144 -4.42 33.39 3.06
C GLU A 144 -5.63 34.28 3.36
N LYS A 145 -6.67 33.73 3.98
CA LYS A 145 -7.85 34.51 4.40
C LYS A 145 -7.49 35.54 5.47
N LEU A 146 -6.68 35.15 6.46
CA LEU A 146 -6.20 36.07 7.49
C LEU A 146 -5.36 37.21 6.90
N LYS A 147 -4.42 36.90 5.99
CA LYS A 147 -3.62 37.91 5.30
C LYS A 147 -4.48 38.87 4.47
N LYS A 148 -5.51 38.37 3.78
CA LYS A 148 -6.45 39.21 3.03
C LYS A 148 -7.25 40.14 3.95
N GLN A 149 -7.73 39.65 5.10
CA GLN A 149 -8.46 40.48 6.07
C GLN A 149 -7.59 41.58 6.71
N ILE A 150 -6.32 41.28 6.99
CA ILE A 150 -5.36 42.26 7.53
C ILE A 150 -5.01 43.35 6.50
N ASN A 151 -4.96 43.00 5.21
CA ASN A 151 -4.66 43.93 4.11
C ASN A 151 -5.88 44.66 3.53
N VAL A 152 -7.10 44.51 4.07
CA VAL A 152 -8.21 45.42 3.73
C VAL A 152 -7.95 46.75 4.46
N PRO A 153 -7.64 47.86 3.75
CA PRO A 153 -7.39 49.13 4.42
C PRO A 153 -8.67 49.61 5.09
N LYS A 154 -8.57 50.08 6.33
CA LYS A 154 -9.62 50.72 7.14
C LYS A 154 -10.24 52.00 6.50
N GLY A 155 -10.01 52.28 5.22
CA GLY A 155 -10.41 53.50 4.53
C GLY A 155 -11.74 53.46 3.77
N ALA A 156 -12.48 52.35 3.76
CA ALA A 156 -13.73 52.23 2.98
C ALA A 156 -15.02 52.59 3.76
N VAL A 157 -14.89 53.19 4.96
CA VAL A 157 -16.05 53.68 5.74
C VAL A 157 -15.81 55.14 6.10
N GLY A 158 -15.90 56.02 5.10
CA GLY A 158 -15.62 57.44 5.32
C GLY A 158 -15.89 58.32 4.11
N ASN A 159 -17.06 58.18 3.46
CA ASN A 159 -17.71 59.29 2.78
C ASN A 159 -19.04 58.87 2.16
N VAL A 160 -20.17 59.20 2.79
CA VAL A 160 -21.33 59.79 2.09
C VAL A 160 -22.02 60.78 3.05
N LYS A 161 -21.63 62.05 2.87
CA LYS A 161 -22.37 63.33 2.97
C LYS A 161 -23.33 63.60 4.14
N GLN A 162 -22.96 64.67 4.87
CA GLN A 162 -23.86 65.56 5.63
C GLN A 162 -24.95 66.17 4.77
#